data_AF-A0A819J752-F1
#
_entry.id   AF-A0A819J752-F1
#
_cell.length_a   1.000
_cell.length_b   1.000
_cell.length_c   1.000
_cell.angle_alpha   90.00
_cell.angle_beta   90.00
_cell.angle_gamma   90.00
#
_symmetry.space_group_name_H-M   'P 1'
#
loop_
_entity.id
_entity.type
_entity.pdbx_description
1 polymer ?
#
loop_
_entity_poly.entity_id
_entity_poly.type
_entity_poly.pdbx_seq_one_letter_code
_entity_poly.pdbx_strand_id
1 'polypeptide(L)'
;MLIFGSPKQLQLLFNSSVIFLNGTFQTTPSFLDQHPESAHKGCHFHFNQCIYRRIQLLGLATAYSQVELVRSCCRKLMALPLLPTQEVETSFYNLRAPAHPTVKK
;
A
#
# COMPACT_ATOMS: atom_id res chain seq x y z
N MET A 1 12.89 -8.81 3.34
CA MET A 1 13.74 -9.72 4.13
C MET A 1 13.33 -11.16 3.80
N LEU A 2 13.89 -11.72 2.73
CA LEU A 2 13.82 -13.16 2.46
C LEU A 2 14.90 -13.80 3.31
N ILE A 3 14.55 -14.19 4.53
CA ILE A 3 15.48 -14.82 5.46
C ILE A 3 15.08 -16.29 5.58
N PHE A 4 15.92 -17.14 4.97
CA PHE A 4 15.89 -18.60 4.93
C PHE A 4 14.76 -19.27 4.12
N GLY A 5 15.01 -19.46 2.82
CA GLY A 5 14.33 -20.47 2.01
C GLY A 5 15.29 -21.60 1.66
N SER A 6 14.90 -22.86 1.89
CA SER A 6 15.57 -24.01 1.27
C SER A 6 15.51 -23.91 -0.25
N PRO A 7 16.39 -24.59 -1.01
CA PRO A 7 16.33 -24.61 -2.47
C PRO A 7 14.94 -24.96 -3.01
N LYS A 8 14.21 -25.86 -2.34
CA LYS A 8 12.83 -26.21 -2.68
C LYS A 8 11.85 -25.05 -2.52
N GLN A 9 11.98 -24.25 -1.46
CA GLN A 9 11.12 -23.08 -1.24
C GLN A 9 11.41 -21.97 -2.25
N LEU A 10 12.69 -21.78 -2.62
CA LEU A 10 13.08 -20.87 -3.68
C LEU A 10 12.53 -21.34 -5.04
N GLN A 11 12.62 -22.63 -5.34
CA GLN A 11 12.06 -23.19 -6.57
C GLN A 11 10.53 -23.05 -6.62
N LEU A 12 9.82 -23.27 -5.50
CA LEU A 12 8.38 -23.01 -5.43
C LEU A 12 8.04 -21.53 -5.66
N LEU A 13 8.85 -20.64 -5.09
CA LEU A 13 8.71 -19.19 -5.28
C LEU A 13 8.89 -18.80 -6.75
N PHE A 14 9.96 -19.28 -7.40
CA PHE A 14 10.26 -18.96 -8.81
C PHE A 14 9.31 -19.65 -9.80
N ASN A 15 8.71 -20.78 -9.44
CA ASN A 15 7.69 -21.44 -10.25
C ASN A 15 6.29 -20.81 -10.08
N SER A 16 6.14 -19.85 -9.16
CA SER A 16 4.85 -19.20 -8.93
C SER A 16 4.58 -18.16 -10.02
N SER A 17 3.37 -18.18 -10.58
CA SER A 17 2.93 -17.20 -11.58
C SER A 17 2.76 -15.78 -11.01
N VAL A 18 2.53 -15.67 -9.70
CA VAL A 18 2.36 -14.40 -9.00
C VAL A 18 3.11 -14.44 -7.67
N ILE A 19 3.91 -13.41 -7.40
CA ILE A 19 4.67 -13.28 -6.14
C ILE A 19 4.24 -12.00 -5.45
N PHE A 20 3.74 -12.11 -4.21
CA PHE A 20 3.38 -10.95 -3.39
C PHE A 20 4.55 -10.54 -2.49
N LEU A 21 4.97 -9.29 -2.61
CA LEU A 21 6.08 -8.70 -1.85
C LEU A 21 5.56 -7.80 -0.73
N ASN A 22 6.32 -7.75 0.37
CA ASN A 22 5.95 -7.04 1.59
C ASN A 22 6.29 -5.53 1.58
N GLY A 23 6.87 -4.97 0.51
CA GLY A 23 7.29 -3.56 0.49
C GLY A 23 7.40 -2.90 -0.89
N THR A 24 6.99 -1.63 -0.90
CA THR A 24 6.98 -0.57 -1.93
C THR A 24 7.61 -0.83 -3.30
N PHE A 25 6.81 -0.54 -4.34
CA PHE A 25 7.10 -0.58 -5.79
C PHE A 25 8.42 0.04 -6.28
N GLN A 26 9.21 0.66 -5.40
CA GLN A 26 10.42 1.37 -5.75
C GLN A 26 11.68 0.49 -5.79
N THR A 27 11.65 -0.71 -5.20
CA THR A 27 12.79 -1.64 -5.22
C THR A 27 12.30 -3.08 -5.25
N THR A 28 11.83 -3.55 -6.41
CA THR A 28 11.91 -4.99 -6.70
C THR A 28 13.39 -5.36 -6.60
N PRO A 29 13.80 -6.31 -5.74
CA PRO A 29 15.19 -6.74 -5.68
C PRO A 29 15.67 -7.18 -7.07
N SER A 30 16.86 -6.75 -7.49
CA SER A 30 17.37 -7.02 -8.85
C SER A 30 17.45 -8.50 -9.23
N PHE A 31 17.51 -9.40 -8.24
CA PHE A 31 17.46 -10.85 -8.52
C PHE A 31 16.11 -11.31 -9.08
N LEU A 32 15.01 -10.60 -8.80
CA LEU A 32 13.70 -10.88 -9.38
C LEU A 32 13.63 -10.46 -10.86
N ASP A 33 14.52 -9.58 -11.32
CA ASP A 33 14.64 -9.25 -12.75
C ASP A 33 15.10 -10.47 -13.56
N GLN A 34 15.71 -11.46 -12.91
CA GLN A 34 16.11 -12.74 -13.53
C GLN A 34 14.91 -13.68 -13.77
N HIS A 35 13.72 -13.33 -13.28
CA HIS A 35 12.50 -14.12 -13.38
C HIS A 35 11.30 -13.26 -13.83
N PRO A 36 11.31 -12.75 -15.07
CA PRO A 36 10.26 -11.86 -15.59
C PRO A 36 8.91 -12.56 -15.82
N GLU A 37 8.90 -13.90 -15.88
CA GLU A 37 7.70 -14.72 -16.08
C GLU A 37 6.70 -14.63 -14.92
N SER A 38 7.17 -14.25 -13.72
CA SER A 38 6.35 -14.12 -12.53
C SER A 38 5.83 -12.68 -12.38
N ALA A 39 4.52 -12.52 -12.20
CA ALA A 39 3.94 -11.22 -11.91
C ALA A 39 4.24 -10.81 -10.47
N HIS A 40 5.11 -9.81 -10.28
CA HIS A 40 5.45 -9.27 -8.97
C HIS A 40 4.42 -8.22 -8.53
N LYS A 41 3.80 -8.44 -7.36
CA LYS A 41 2.74 -7.57 -6.83
C LYS A 41 3.06 -7.11 -5.42
N GLY A 42 2.71 -5.87 -5.09
CA GLY A 42 2.69 -5.42 -3.71
C GLY A 42 1.53 -6.05 -2.95
N CYS A 43 1.75 -6.47 -1.69
CA CYS A 43 0.67 -6.97 -0.83
C CYS A 43 -0.15 -5.82 -0.23
N HIS A 44 -1.46 -5.77 -0.54
CA HIS A 44 -2.39 -4.73 -0.04
C HIS A 44 -2.46 -4.71 1.50
N PHE A 45 -2.44 -5.88 2.15
CA PHE A 45 -2.42 -5.97 3.60
C PHE A 45 -1.20 -5.25 4.22
N HIS A 46 0.00 -5.51 3.68
CA HIS A 46 1.23 -4.87 4.15
C HIS A 46 1.24 -3.36 3.88
N PHE A 47 0.70 -2.94 2.73
CA PHE A 47 0.50 -1.52 2.42
C PHE A 47 -0.38 -0.82 3.46
N ASN A 48 -1.54 -1.39 3.79
CA ASN A 48 -2.45 -0.85 4.81
C ASN A 48 -1.79 -0.82 6.19
N GLN A 49 -1.02 -1.86 6.53
CA GLN A 49 -0.29 -1.93 7.79
C GLN A 49 0.76 -0.80 7.90
N CYS A 50 1.47 -0.49 6.82
CA CYS A 50 2.42 0.62 6.78
C CYS A 50 1.72 1.98 6.96
N ILE A 51 0.57 2.20 6.31
CA ILE A 51 -0.23 3.41 6.53
C ILE A 51 -0.70 3.51 7.98
N TYR A 52 -1.21 2.42 8.56
CA TYR A 52 -1.69 2.42 9.93
C TYR A 52 -0.57 2.71 10.94
N ARG A 53 0.62 2.12 10.76
CA ARG A 53 1.81 2.48 11.56
C ARG A 53 2.13 3.96 11.47
N ARG A 54 2.04 4.56 10.27
CA ARG A 54 2.25 5.99 10.08
C ARG A 54 1.19 6.83 10.80
N ILE A 55 -0.08 6.43 10.75
CA ILE A 55 -1.17 7.07 11.50
C ILE A 55 -0.85 7.07 13.01
N GLN A 56 -0.37 5.95 13.55
CA GLN A 56 0.04 5.85 14.95
C GLN A 56 1.22 6.76 15.28
N LEU A 57 2.27 6.76 14.46
CA LEU A 57 3.46 7.61 14.64
C LEU A 57 3.16 9.11 14.61
N LEU A 58 2.12 9.53 13.88
CA LEU A 58 1.67 10.92 13.82
C LEU A 58 0.74 11.31 15.00
N GLY A 59 0.50 10.40 15.96
CA GLY A 59 -0.45 10.65 17.06
C GLY A 59 -1.92 10.65 16.63
N LEU A 60 -2.22 10.22 15.40
CA LEU A 60 -3.56 10.26 14.82
C LEU A 60 -4.40 9.01 15.14
N ALA A 61 -3.90 8.07 15.95
CA ALA A 61 -4.60 6.82 16.26
C ALA A 61 -6.01 7.06 16.85
N THR A 62 -6.13 7.97 17.80
CA THR A 62 -7.43 8.33 18.40
C THR A 62 -8.34 9.00 17.37
N ALA A 63 -7.80 9.96 16.59
CA ALA A 63 -8.58 10.64 15.56
C ALA A 63 -9.06 9.68 14.45
N TYR A 64 -8.22 8.74 14.03
CA TYR A 64 -8.61 7.67 13.11
C TYR A 64 -9.71 6.77 13.69
N SER A 65 -9.67 6.50 14.99
CA SER A 65 -10.68 5.67 15.67
C SER A 65 -12.01 6.41 15.88
N GLN A 66 -11.98 7.71 16.18
CA GLN A 66 -13.14 8.45 16.67
C GLN A 66 -13.70 9.50 15.69
N VAL A 67 -12.89 10.01 14.76
CA VAL A 67 -13.29 11.07 13.82
C VAL A 67 -13.54 10.47 12.44
N GLU A 68 -14.81 10.47 12.01
CA GLU A 68 -15.24 9.89 10.72
C GLU A 68 -14.46 10.47 9.54
N LEU A 69 -14.28 11.80 9.50
CA LEU A 69 -13.57 12.46 8.41
C LEU A 69 -12.12 11.94 8.28
N VAL A 70 -11.42 11.79 9.40
CA VAL A 70 -10.04 11.28 9.43
C VAL A 70 -10.01 9.81 9.02
N ARG A 71 -10.91 8.99 9.59
CA ARG A 71 -11.01 7.57 9.26
C ARG A 71 -11.30 7.34 7.77
N SER A 72 -12.26 8.08 7.22
CA SER A 72 -12.64 8.04 5.82
C SER A 72 -11.48 8.45 4.92
N CYS A 73 -10.78 9.56 5.23
CA CYS A 73 -9.60 9.99 4.49
C CYS A 73 -8.50 8.91 4.50
N CYS A 74 -8.19 8.33 5.66
CA CYS A 74 -7.19 7.27 5.77
C CYS A 74 -7.59 5.99 5.02
N ARG A 75 -8.87 5.60 5.06
CA ARG A 75 -9.36 4.43 4.31
C ARG A 75 -9.32 4.65 2.81
N LYS A 76 -9.65 5.85 2.33
CA LYS A 76 -9.53 6.18 0.90
C LYS A 76 -8.06 6.17 0.46
N LEU A 77 -7.13 6.64 1.30
CA LEU A 77 -5.69 6.51 1.06
C LEU A 77 -5.27 5.04 0.96
N MET A 78 -5.75 4.19 1.87
CA MET A 78 -5.52 2.73 1.85
C MET A 78 -6.13 2.03 0.62
N ALA A 79 -7.16 2.61 0.00
CA ALA A 79 -7.84 2.06 -1.17
C ALA A 79 -7.21 2.48 -2.50
N LEU A 80 -6.29 3.46 -2.53
CA LEU A 80 -5.69 3.95 -3.78
C LEU A 80 -5.11 2.85 -4.70
N PRO A 81 -4.39 1.83 -4.20
CA PRO A 81 -3.84 0.79 -5.08
C PRO A 81 -4.91 -0.13 -5.72
N LEU A 82 -6.18 0.02 -5.34
CA LEU A 82 -7.29 -0.73 -5.92
C LEU A 82 -7.93 -0.01 -7.12
N LEU A 83 -7.50 1.22 -7.40
CA LEU A 83 -7.97 1.98 -8.55
C LEU A 83 -7.20 1.59 -9.83
N PRO A 84 -7.78 1.85 -11.01
CA PRO A 84 -7.00 1.85 -12.25
C PRO A 84 -5.79 2.78 -12.13
N THR A 85 -4.63 2.36 -12.64
CA THR A 85 -3.36 3.09 -12.50
C THR A 85 -3.47 4.57 -12.88
N GLN A 86 -4.24 4.87 -13.92
CA GLN A 86 -4.44 6.23 -14.45
C GLN A 86 -5.24 7.14 -13.49
N GLU A 87 -6.01 6.56 -12.57
CA GLU A 87 -6.84 7.29 -11.62
C GLU A 87 -6.17 7.49 -10.25
N VAL A 88 -5.10 6.75 -9.96
CA VAL A 88 -4.41 6.75 -8.66
C VAL A 88 -3.91 8.15 -8.31
N GLU A 89 -3.22 8.81 -9.23
CA GLU A 89 -2.62 10.12 -9.01
C GLU A 89 -3.68 11.19 -8.75
N THR A 90 -4.66 11.31 -9.65
CA THR A 90 -5.79 12.24 -9.50
C THR A 90 -6.54 12.00 -8.19
N SER A 91 -6.83 10.74 -7.86
CA SER A 91 -7.53 10.39 -6.62
C SER A 91 -6.72 10.73 -5.37
N PHE A 92 -5.39 10.55 -5.41
CA PHE A 92 -4.50 10.96 -4.31
C PHE A 92 -4.55 12.48 -4.09
N TYR A 93 -4.52 13.29 -5.14
CA TYR A 93 -4.63 14.74 -5.01
C TYR A 93 -6.01 15.17 -4.51
N ASN A 94 -7.08 14.47 -4.90
CA ASN A 94 -8.43 14.74 -4.40
C ASN A 94 -8.58 14.47 -2.90
N LEU A 95 -7.74 13.63 -2.29
CA LEU A 95 -7.71 13.44 -0.83
C LEU A 95 -7.15 14.65 -0.08
N ARG A 96 -6.33 15.48 -0.74
CA ARG A 96 -5.77 16.71 -0.16
C ARG A 96 -6.72 17.90 -0.24
N ALA A 97 -7.73 17.86 -1.12
CA ALA A 97 -8.71 18.92 -1.21
C ALA A 97 -9.45 18.97 0.14
N PRO A 98 -9.33 20.07 0.91
CA PRO A 98 -10.00 20.16 2.18
C PRO A 98 -11.50 20.01 1.91
N ALA A 99 -12.15 19.14 2.69
CA ALA A 99 -13.50 19.42 3.13
C ALA A 99 -13.42 20.69 3.98
N HIS A 100 -13.18 21.85 3.36
CA HIS A 100 -13.46 23.12 3.99
C HIS A 100 -14.98 23.08 4.18
N PRO A 101 -15.49 23.08 5.43
CA PRO A 101 -16.82 23.60 5.61
C PRO A 101 -16.70 25.04 5.13
N THR A 102 -17.38 25.38 4.05
CA THR A 102 -17.72 26.78 3.78
C THR A 102 -18.42 27.26 5.05
N VAL A 103 -17.67 27.95 5.91
CA VAL A 103 -18.26 28.79 6.95
C VAL A 103 -19.00 29.86 6.17
N LYS A 104 -20.31 29.67 6.03
CA LYS A 104 -21.19 30.73 5.57
C LYS A 104 -21.03 31.87 6.57
N LYS A 105 -20.37 32.95 6.15
CA LYS A 105 -20.46 34.25 6.82
C LYS A 105 -21.86 34.81 6.57
#